data_AF-A0A5K7YUI8-F1
#
_entry.id   AF-A0A5K7YUI8-F1
#
_cell.length_a   1.000
_cell.length_b   1.000
_cell.length_c   1.000
_cell.angle_alpha   90.00
_cell.angle_beta   90.00
_cell.angle_gamma   90.00
#
_symmetry.space_group_name_H-M   'P 1'
#
loop_
_entity.id
_entity.type
_entity.pdbx_description
1 polymer ?
#
loop_
_entity_poly.entity_id
_entity_poly.type
_entity_poly.pdbx_seq_one_letter_code
_entity_poly.pdbx_strand_id
1 'polypeptide(L)'
;MLDAVRKIAKDLLRQGAVEGVLGLGEDDGGGAPRVFDDPGEIDALVLEPKWLLAKIVVSIMNRAPEGYRLAVVCRGCDERALVELGKRNRIDPGRLHIIGVACSQGQADRCLCRRPWPSRVDAGVRARPADLSGNDQIRKYLGGNRGERLEKWREAFARCIKCYGCRNACPVCNCSPCKLEDGMWVHRGDFAPDMLTFHLVRAMHVADACVGCGACQDACPVDIPLMLLQSPMQAALDHSYQYEAGTQPERQSPLLSSYIEEPSRGISIPDWTDSLEARHGT
;
A
#
# COMPACT_ATOMS: atom_id res chain seq x y z
N MET A 1 19.88 11.52 -9.32
CA MET A 1 18.56 10.85 -9.22
C MET A 1 17.46 11.82 -9.61
N LEU A 2 17.35 12.95 -8.91
CA LEU A 2 16.34 13.97 -9.20
C LEU A 2 16.39 14.50 -10.64
N ASP A 3 17.57 14.84 -11.15
CA ASP A 3 17.71 15.36 -12.53
C ASP A 3 17.23 14.36 -13.59
N ALA A 4 17.45 13.06 -13.37
CA ALA A 4 16.95 12.02 -14.27
C ALA A 4 15.43 11.96 -14.27
N VAL A 5 14.79 12.03 -13.09
CA VAL A 5 13.33 12.10 -12.96
C VAL A 5 12.77 13.34 -13.64
N ARG A 6 13.35 14.52 -13.36
CA ARG A 6 12.94 15.79 -13.96
C ARG A 6 13.08 15.75 -15.49
N LYS A 7 14.17 15.18 -16.00
CA LYS A 7 14.36 15.01 -17.44
C LYS A 7 13.26 14.14 -18.06
N ILE A 8 13.00 12.96 -17.49
CA ILE A 8 11.95 12.05 -17.99
C ILE A 8 10.58 12.71 -17.94
N ALA A 9 10.23 13.37 -16.83
CA ALA A 9 8.97 14.08 -16.67
C ALA A 9 8.80 15.20 -17.72
N LYS A 10 9.83 16.02 -17.93
CA LYS A 10 9.82 17.06 -18.98
C LYS A 10 9.66 16.46 -20.38
N ASP A 11 10.37 15.38 -20.67
CA ASP A 11 10.31 14.72 -21.97
C ASP A 11 8.90 14.14 -22.24
N LEU A 12 8.26 13.50 -21.25
CA LEU A 12 6.90 12.97 -21.36
C LEU A 12 5.85 14.05 -21.62
N LEU A 13 5.92 15.18 -20.90
CA LEU A 13 5.01 16.30 -21.08
C LEU A 13 5.21 16.98 -22.46
N ARG A 14 6.47 17.23 -22.86
CA ARG A 14 6.78 17.85 -24.16
C ARG A 14 6.34 17.01 -25.35
N GLN A 15 6.38 15.70 -25.22
CA GLN A 15 5.95 14.77 -26.26
C GLN A 15 4.42 14.56 -26.29
N GLY A 16 3.67 15.12 -25.33
CA GLY A 16 2.24 14.85 -25.18
C GLY A 16 1.95 13.38 -24.88
N ALA A 17 2.89 12.65 -24.28
CA ALA A 17 2.70 11.25 -23.90
C ALA A 17 1.79 11.10 -22.66
N VAL A 18 1.73 12.15 -21.84
CA VAL A 18 0.87 12.29 -20.67
C VAL A 18 0.38 13.74 -20.56
N GLU A 19 -0.77 13.92 -19.94
CA GLU A 19 -1.38 15.24 -19.71
C GLU A 19 -0.97 15.84 -18.35
N GLY A 20 -0.30 15.06 -17.49
CA GLY A 20 0.25 15.54 -16.23
C GLY A 20 1.25 14.56 -15.61
N VAL A 21 2.10 15.09 -14.74
CA VAL A 21 3.04 14.32 -13.91
C VAL A 21 2.69 14.55 -12.45
N LEU A 22 2.25 13.51 -11.74
CA LEU A 22 2.07 13.54 -10.30
C LEU A 22 3.41 13.19 -9.61
N GLY A 23 3.92 14.14 -8.83
CA GLY A 23 5.09 13.97 -7.99
C GLY A 23 4.96 14.82 -6.73
N LEU A 24 6.09 15.11 -6.07
CA LEU A 24 6.14 16.10 -5.01
C LEU A 24 6.68 17.41 -5.57
N GLY A 25 6.01 18.52 -5.29
CA GLY A 25 6.53 19.86 -5.50
C GLY A 25 7.02 20.44 -4.19
N GLU A 26 8.11 21.20 -4.24
CA GLU A 26 8.63 21.95 -3.09
C GLU A 26 7.54 22.87 -2.50
N ASP A 27 7.41 22.84 -1.18
CA ASP A 27 6.51 23.67 -0.39
C ASP A 27 7.17 24.01 0.95
N ASP A 28 6.48 24.79 1.79
CA ASP A 28 6.98 25.18 3.12
C ASP A 28 7.25 23.98 4.05
N GLY A 29 6.67 22.81 3.76
CA GLY A 29 6.87 21.54 4.47
C GLY A 29 7.97 20.66 3.89
N GLY A 30 8.69 21.12 2.87
CA GLY A 30 9.75 20.39 2.18
C GLY A 30 9.29 19.52 1.00
N GLY A 31 7.98 19.39 0.76
CA GLY A 31 7.43 18.73 -0.41
C GLY A 31 5.99 18.22 -0.22
N ALA A 32 5.08 18.59 -1.12
CA ALA A 32 3.69 18.11 -1.15
C ALA A 32 3.28 17.56 -2.52
N PRO A 33 2.29 16.63 -2.56
CA PRO A 33 1.77 16.11 -3.83
C PRO A 33 1.27 17.22 -4.76
N ARG A 34 1.83 17.27 -5.96
CA ARG A 34 1.49 18.23 -7.01
C ARG A 34 1.40 17.52 -8.35
N VAL A 35 0.39 17.89 -9.14
CA VAL A 35 0.35 17.58 -10.58
C VAL A 35 1.05 18.71 -11.31
N PHE A 36 2.03 18.36 -12.13
CA PHE A 36 2.71 19.27 -13.04
C PHE A 36 2.18 19.00 -14.46
N ASP A 37 1.59 20.01 -15.08
CA ASP A 37 1.08 19.98 -16.45
C ASP A 37 1.91 20.85 -17.41
N ASP A 38 2.73 21.76 -16.88
CA ASP A 38 3.72 22.53 -17.64
C ASP A 38 5.16 21.98 -17.42
N PRO A 39 5.90 21.60 -18.49
CA PRO A 39 7.32 21.26 -18.41
C PRO A 39 8.20 22.30 -17.71
N GLY A 40 7.83 23.59 -17.75
CA GLY A 40 8.53 24.69 -17.09
C GLY A 40 8.49 24.61 -15.56
N GLU A 41 7.46 23.97 -14.99
CA GLU A 41 7.27 23.87 -13.54
C GLU A 41 7.96 22.66 -12.91
N ILE A 42 8.43 21.70 -13.72
CA ILE A 42 9.07 20.46 -13.25
C ILE A 42 10.35 20.72 -12.42
N ASP A 43 10.95 21.91 -12.54
CA ASP A 43 12.11 22.27 -11.71
C ASP A 43 11.77 22.46 -10.23
N ALA A 44 10.50 22.59 -9.85
CA ALA A 44 10.05 22.54 -8.46
C ALA A 44 9.83 21.11 -7.93
N LEU A 45 9.99 20.07 -8.78
CA LEU A 45 9.80 18.68 -8.37
C LEU A 45 10.90 18.24 -7.39
N VAL A 46 10.51 17.63 -6.28
CA VAL A 46 11.39 17.04 -5.27
C VAL A 46 11.08 15.55 -5.11
N LEU A 47 12.00 14.79 -4.51
CA LEU A 47 11.81 13.35 -4.25
C LEU A 47 11.64 13.02 -2.76
N GLU A 48 11.91 13.98 -1.89
CA GLU A 48 11.78 13.87 -0.45
C GLU A 48 10.80 14.95 0.04
N PRO A 49 10.06 14.69 1.13
CA PRO A 49 10.05 13.45 1.93
C PRO A 49 9.38 12.28 1.19
N LYS A 50 9.58 11.04 1.67
CA LYS A 50 8.83 9.87 1.16
C LYS A 50 7.32 10.08 1.34
N TRP A 51 6.60 10.12 0.22
CA TRP A 51 5.15 10.24 0.20
C TRP A 51 4.52 9.13 -0.63
N LEU A 52 3.33 8.65 -0.23
CA LEU A 52 2.58 7.67 -1.02
C LEU A 52 1.52 8.36 -1.87
N LEU A 53 1.61 8.18 -3.18
CA LEU A 53 0.80 8.87 -4.17
C LEU A 53 -0.37 8.02 -4.69
N ALA A 54 -0.34 6.70 -4.50
CA ALA A 54 -1.32 5.79 -5.11
C ALA A 54 -2.79 6.15 -4.82
N LYS A 55 -3.11 6.62 -3.62
CA LYS A 55 -4.46 7.07 -3.25
C LYS A 55 -4.84 8.40 -3.92
N ILE A 56 -3.87 9.28 -4.14
CA ILE A 56 -4.05 10.56 -4.85
C ILE A 56 -4.27 10.29 -6.33
N VAL A 57 -3.55 9.33 -6.92
CA VAL A 57 -3.79 8.84 -8.29
C VAL A 57 -5.23 8.41 -8.46
N VAL A 58 -5.78 7.55 -7.58
CA VAL A 58 -7.20 7.16 -7.63
C VAL A 58 -8.11 8.39 -7.62
N SER A 59 -7.84 9.35 -6.73
CA SER A 59 -8.63 10.57 -6.58
C SER A 59 -8.62 11.43 -7.86
N ILE A 60 -7.46 11.59 -8.49
CA ILE A 60 -7.30 12.34 -9.74
C ILE A 60 -7.99 11.59 -10.89
N MET A 61 -7.67 10.31 -11.08
CA MET A 61 -8.14 9.52 -12.22
C MET A 61 -9.65 9.32 -12.23
N ASN A 62 -10.30 9.27 -11.06
CA ASN A 62 -11.77 9.21 -10.96
C ASN A 62 -12.48 10.51 -11.38
N ARG A 63 -11.76 11.63 -11.44
CA ARG A 63 -12.30 12.95 -11.81
C ARG A 63 -11.77 13.44 -13.16
N ALA A 64 -10.68 12.84 -13.62
CA ALA A 64 -10.07 13.16 -14.89
C ALA A 64 -10.97 12.69 -16.06
N PRO A 65 -10.99 13.42 -17.19
CA PRO A 65 -11.75 13.01 -18.36
C PRO A 65 -11.26 11.67 -18.90
N GLU A 66 -12.10 11.04 -19.72
CA GLU A 66 -11.72 9.85 -20.48
C GLU A 66 -10.49 10.15 -21.35
N GLY A 67 -9.56 9.20 -21.43
CA GLY A 67 -8.31 9.36 -22.18
C GLY A 67 -7.20 10.15 -21.46
N TYR A 68 -7.47 10.79 -20.31
CA TYR A 68 -6.41 11.44 -19.52
C TYR A 68 -5.41 10.38 -19.03
N ARG A 69 -4.13 10.59 -19.30
CA ARG A 69 -2.97 9.78 -18.94
C ARG A 69 -2.09 10.56 -17.96
N LEU A 70 -1.72 9.89 -16.87
CA LEU A 70 -0.98 10.51 -15.78
C LEU A 70 0.37 9.80 -15.62
N ALA A 71 1.47 10.54 -15.69
CA ALA A 71 2.74 10.05 -15.20
C ALA A 71 2.78 10.15 -13.67
N VAL A 72 3.37 9.16 -13.00
CA VAL A 72 3.46 9.15 -11.53
C VAL A 72 4.89 8.82 -11.12
N VAL A 73 5.50 9.70 -10.32
CA VAL A 73 6.82 9.49 -9.73
C VAL A 73 6.68 8.55 -8.53
N CYS A 74 6.94 7.26 -8.76
CA CYS A 74 6.66 6.21 -7.79
C CYS A 74 7.93 5.58 -7.23
N ARG A 75 7.89 5.25 -5.95
CA ARG A 75 8.79 4.27 -5.34
C ARG A 75 8.16 2.88 -5.44
N GLY A 76 8.92 1.84 -5.11
CA GLY A 76 8.43 0.45 -5.18
C GLY A 76 7.16 0.19 -4.38
N CYS A 77 6.99 0.84 -3.22
CA CYS A 77 5.77 0.70 -2.43
C CYS A 77 4.54 1.36 -3.08
N ASP A 78 4.71 2.47 -3.79
CA ASP A 78 3.62 3.12 -4.54
C ASP A 78 3.22 2.30 -5.75
N GLU A 79 4.18 1.81 -6.53
CA GLU A 79 3.91 0.96 -7.69
C GLU A 79 3.11 -0.28 -7.27
N ARG A 80 3.56 -0.99 -6.22
CA ARG A 80 2.82 -2.16 -5.70
C ARG A 80 1.42 -1.78 -5.22
N ALA A 81 1.25 -0.61 -4.61
CA ALA A 81 -0.07 -0.15 -4.20
C ALA A 81 -0.96 0.13 -5.41
N LEU A 82 -0.45 0.78 -6.46
CA LEU A 82 -1.18 0.99 -7.71
C LEU A 82 -1.60 -0.33 -8.35
N VAL A 83 -0.73 -1.34 -8.36
CA VAL A 83 -1.07 -2.69 -8.84
C VAL A 83 -2.25 -3.29 -8.07
N GLU A 84 -2.21 -3.25 -6.73
CA GLU A 84 -3.31 -3.77 -5.89
C GLU A 84 -4.61 -2.98 -6.05
N LEU A 85 -4.52 -1.69 -6.38
CA LEU A 85 -5.66 -0.85 -6.69
C LEU A 85 -6.24 -1.15 -8.08
N GLY A 86 -5.38 -1.43 -9.07
CA GLY A 86 -5.79 -1.87 -10.41
C GLY A 86 -6.56 -3.19 -10.36
N LYS A 87 -6.04 -4.17 -9.62
CA LYS A 87 -6.71 -5.46 -9.38
C LYS A 87 -8.10 -5.34 -8.74
N ARG A 88 -8.34 -4.25 -8.01
CA ARG A 88 -9.62 -3.93 -7.36
C ARG A 88 -10.49 -2.99 -8.19
N ASN A 89 -10.17 -2.81 -9.47
CA ASN A 89 -10.87 -1.92 -10.40
C ASN A 89 -10.99 -0.48 -9.87
N ARG A 90 -9.99 -0.01 -9.12
CA ARG A 90 -9.97 1.35 -8.56
C ARG A 90 -9.23 2.34 -9.45
N ILE A 91 -8.39 1.85 -10.34
CA ILE A 91 -7.68 2.61 -11.36
C ILE A 91 -7.54 1.72 -12.60
N ASP A 92 -7.39 2.35 -13.76
CA ASP A 92 -6.92 1.68 -14.98
C ASP A 92 -5.40 1.89 -15.10
N PRO A 93 -4.57 0.84 -14.93
CA PRO A 93 -3.13 0.95 -15.07
C PRO A 93 -2.67 1.38 -16.46
N GLY A 94 -3.46 1.12 -17.51
CA GLY A 94 -3.14 1.50 -18.89
C GLY A 94 -3.11 3.01 -19.12
N ARG A 95 -3.74 3.78 -18.22
CA ARG A 95 -3.73 5.25 -18.22
C ARG A 95 -2.60 5.85 -17.39
N LEU A 96 -1.70 5.04 -16.84
CA LEU A 96 -0.61 5.51 -15.99
C LEU A 96 0.75 5.28 -16.64
N HIS A 97 1.65 6.25 -16.49
CA HIS A 97 3.07 6.10 -16.83
C HIS A 97 3.90 6.14 -15.54
N ILE A 98 4.54 5.04 -15.17
CA ILE A 98 5.33 4.99 -13.93
C ILE A 98 6.75 5.52 -14.20
N ILE A 99 7.15 6.55 -13.46
CA ILE A 99 8.55 6.99 -13.37
C ILE A 99 9.12 6.39 -12.09
N GLY A 100 9.90 5.32 -12.23
CA GLY A 100 10.34 4.48 -11.12
C GLY A 100 11.58 5.00 -10.40
N VAL A 101 11.47 5.29 -9.10
CA VAL A 101 12.57 5.76 -8.25
C VAL A 101 12.95 4.70 -7.23
N ALA A 102 14.23 4.29 -7.21
CA ALA A 102 14.75 3.40 -6.18
C ALA A 102 15.00 4.15 -4.86
N CYS A 103 14.69 3.53 -3.73
CA CYS A 103 15.00 4.08 -2.41
C CYS A 103 16.50 3.93 -2.10
N SER A 104 17.04 4.85 -1.31
CA SER A 104 18.38 4.70 -0.72
C SER A 104 18.41 3.56 0.30
N GLN A 105 19.61 3.05 0.61
CA GLN A 105 19.76 2.01 1.64
C GLN A 105 19.24 2.48 3.00
N GLY A 106 19.57 3.70 3.44
CA GLY A 106 19.09 4.24 4.71
C GLY A 106 17.57 4.37 4.79
N GLN A 107 16.89 4.65 3.68
CA GLN A 107 15.43 4.65 3.63
C GLN A 107 14.86 3.23 3.63
N ALA A 108 15.50 2.28 2.93
CA ALA A 108 15.11 0.87 2.95
C ALA A 108 15.16 0.31 4.38
N ASP A 109 16.26 0.56 5.10
CA ASP A 109 16.49 0.11 6.47
C ASP A 109 15.47 0.75 7.44
N ARG A 110 15.25 2.07 7.35
CA ARG A 110 14.23 2.77 8.16
C ARG A 110 12.83 2.22 7.94
N CYS A 111 12.49 1.88 6.69
CA CYS A 111 11.17 1.36 6.33
C CYS A 111 11.03 -0.15 6.60
N LEU A 112 12.09 -0.85 7.01
CA LEU A 112 12.12 -2.32 7.08
C LEU A 112 11.69 -2.97 5.75
N CYS A 113 12.09 -2.37 4.64
CA CYS A 113 11.55 -2.66 3.31
C CYS A 113 12.22 -3.88 2.67
N ARG A 114 11.40 -4.85 2.26
CA ARG A 114 11.87 -6.04 1.51
C ARG A 114 12.13 -5.77 0.02
N ARG A 115 11.44 -4.78 -0.54
CA ARG A 115 11.54 -4.37 -1.96
C ARG A 115 11.64 -2.85 -2.10
N PRO A 116 12.82 -2.26 -1.80
CA PRO A 116 13.06 -0.81 -1.89
C PRO A 116 13.21 -0.27 -3.32
N TRP A 117 12.66 -0.97 -4.33
CA TRP A 117 12.71 -0.55 -5.74
C TRP A 117 11.39 -0.91 -6.45
N PRO A 118 11.00 -0.13 -7.48
CA PRO A 118 9.96 -0.52 -8.44
C PRO A 118 10.46 -1.56 -9.47
N SER A 119 9.53 -2.16 -10.20
CA SER A 119 9.78 -3.18 -11.23
C SER A 119 10.81 -2.69 -12.27
N ARG A 120 10.63 -1.47 -12.76
CA ARG A 120 11.57 -0.71 -13.59
C ARG A 120 12.12 0.47 -12.81
N VAL A 121 13.44 0.60 -12.76
CA VAL A 121 14.12 1.71 -12.09
C VAL A 121 14.62 2.69 -13.15
N ASP A 122 13.99 3.87 -13.19
CA ASP A 122 14.39 4.97 -14.06
C ASP A 122 15.42 5.89 -13.41
N ALA A 123 15.37 6.01 -12.08
CA ALA A 123 16.31 6.83 -11.32
C ALA A 123 16.71 6.19 -9.99
N GLY A 124 18.00 6.28 -9.67
CA GLY A 124 18.59 5.72 -8.46
C GLY A 124 19.18 4.32 -8.67
N VAL A 125 19.79 3.78 -7.61
CA VAL A 125 20.39 2.44 -7.61
C VAL A 125 19.56 1.54 -6.71
N ARG A 126 19.34 0.29 -7.12
CA ARG A 126 18.61 -0.70 -6.30
C ARG A 126 19.36 -0.91 -4.98
N ALA A 127 18.78 -0.46 -3.88
CA ALA A 127 19.22 -0.80 -2.54
C ALA A 127 19.00 -2.30 -2.26
N ARG A 128 19.65 -2.83 -1.23
CA ARG A 128 19.38 -4.19 -0.75
C ARG A 128 18.12 -4.21 0.11
N PRO A 129 17.38 -5.33 0.16
CA PRO A 129 16.33 -5.52 1.17
C PRO A 129 16.86 -5.24 2.57
N ALA A 130 16.02 -4.64 3.42
CA ALA A 130 16.37 -4.36 4.81
C ALA A 130 16.60 -5.67 5.58
N ASP A 131 17.66 -5.72 6.38
CA ASP A 131 17.91 -6.81 7.31
C ASP A 131 17.01 -6.66 8.56
N LEU A 132 16.17 -7.66 8.80
CA LEU A 132 15.20 -7.67 9.89
C LEU A 132 15.71 -8.42 11.14
N SER A 133 16.82 -9.15 11.03
CA SER A 133 17.32 -10.06 12.08
C SER A 133 17.69 -9.35 13.39
N GLY A 134 18.13 -8.10 13.28
CA GLY A 134 18.57 -7.23 14.38
C GLY A 134 17.48 -6.33 14.98
N ASN A 135 16.25 -6.33 14.46
CA ASN A 135 15.30 -5.27 14.78
C ASN A 135 14.53 -5.50 16.09
N ASP A 136 14.67 -4.57 17.05
CA ASP A 136 14.06 -4.67 18.37
C ASP A 136 12.52 -4.58 18.34
N GLN A 137 11.93 -3.81 17.44
CA GLN A 137 10.47 -3.73 17.30
C GLN A 137 9.90 -5.06 16.82
N ILE A 138 10.57 -5.71 15.87
CA ILE A 138 10.18 -7.05 15.39
C ILE A 138 10.26 -8.07 16.53
N ARG A 139 11.37 -8.11 17.27
CA ARG A 139 11.54 -9.01 18.42
C ARG A 139 10.48 -8.74 19.49
N LYS A 140 10.18 -7.47 19.75
CA LYS A 140 9.16 -7.06 20.72
C LYS A 140 7.77 -7.57 20.31
N TYR A 141 7.28 -7.21 19.13
CA TYR A 141 5.88 -7.43 18.75
C TYR A 141 5.59 -8.78 18.08
N LEU A 142 6.59 -9.42 17.47
CA LEU A 142 6.42 -10.71 16.78
C LEU A 142 7.07 -11.88 17.53
N GLY A 143 7.94 -11.62 18.51
CA GLY A 143 8.55 -12.64 19.37
C GLY A 143 7.71 -13.01 20.60
N GLY A 144 8.04 -14.14 21.22
CA GLY A 144 7.34 -14.69 22.40
C GLY A 144 6.16 -15.61 22.03
N ASN A 145 5.47 -16.14 23.04
CA ASN A 145 4.30 -17.00 22.84
C ASN A 145 3.03 -16.20 22.46
N ARG A 146 1.94 -16.88 22.09
CA ARG A 146 0.70 -16.22 21.65
C ARG A 146 0.13 -15.24 22.68
N GLY A 147 0.13 -15.61 23.96
CA GLY A 147 -0.39 -14.78 25.05
C GLY A 147 0.45 -13.53 25.27
N GLU A 148 1.77 -13.68 25.31
CA GLU A 148 2.72 -12.57 25.42
C GLU A 148 2.59 -11.57 24.25
N ARG A 149 2.44 -12.07 23.02
CA ARG A 149 2.23 -11.20 21.85
C ARG A 149 0.91 -10.46 21.93
N LEU A 150 -0.17 -11.15 22.33
CA LEU A 150 -1.48 -10.53 22.48
C LEU A 150 -1.45 -9.39 23.49
N GLU A 151 -0.77 -9.58 24.63
CA GLU A 151 -0.66 -8.56 25.67
C GLU A 151 0.09 -7.32 25.17
N LYS A 152 1.22 -7.50 24.48
CA LYS A 152 1.98 -6.38 23.90
C LYS A 152 1.17 -5.58 22.87
N TRP A 153 0.36 -6.26 22.07
CA TRP A 153 -0.54 -5.59 21.12
C TRP A 153 -1.69 -4.88 21.84
N ARG A 154 -2.24 -5.48 22.90
CA ARG A 154 -3.26 -4.85 23.75
C ARG A 154 -2.73 -3.54 24.35
N GLU A 155 -1.54 -3.56 24.93
CA GLU A 155 -0.88 -2.37 25.48
C GLU A 155 -0.63 -1.29 24.40
N ALA A 156 -0.18 -1.68 23.21
CA ALA A 156 0.02 -0.73 22.12
C ALA A 156 -1.30 -0.10 21.64
N PHE A 157 -2.34 -0.91 21.46
CA PHE A 157 -3.64 -0.44 21.00
C PHE A 157 -4.40 0.39 22.04
N ALA A 158 -4.16 0.16 23.33
CA ALA A 158 -4.74 0.98 24.41
C ALA A 158 -4.35 2.47 24.33
N ARG A 159 -3.24 2.80 23.64
CA ARG A 159 -2.82 4.19 23.41
C ARG A 159 -3.51 4.86 22.22
N CYS A 160 -4.21 4.10 21.38
CA CYS A 160 -4.82 4.63 20.17
C CYS A 160 -5.87 5.69 20.56
N ILE A 161 -5.98 6.75 19.76
CA ILE A 161 -7.00 7.82 19.91
C ILE A 161 -8.01 7.84 18.76
N LYS A 162 -7.97 6.82 17.89
CA LYS A 162 -8.86 6.67 16.72
C LYS A 162 -8.94 7.91 15.82
N CYS A 163 -7.82 8.61 15.64
CA CYS A 163 -7.73 9.77 14.74
C CYS A 163 -7.86 9.40 13.25
N TYR A 164 -7.90 8.10 12.92
CA TYR A 164 -7.94 7.55 11.56
C TYR A 164 -6.75 7.90 10.66
N GLY A 165 -5.67 8.50 11.18
CA GLY A 165 -4.44 8.79 10.42
C GLY A 165 -3.90 7.57 9.68
N CYS A 166 -3.86 6.42 10.36
CA CYS A 166 -3.40 5.16 9.78
C CYS A 166 -4.26 4.63 8.61
N ARG A 167 -5.56 4.95 8.60
CA ARG A 167 -6.49 4.64 7.49
C ARG A 167 -6.28 5.64 6.36
N ASN A 168 -6.20 6.92 6.68
CA ASN A 168 -6.12 7.99 5.70
C ASN A 168 -4.80 7.94 4.91
N ALA A 169 -3.69 7.65 5.59
CA ALA A 169 -2.35 7.49 5.01
C ALA A 169 -2.14 6.17 4.26
N CYS A 170 -3.03 5.17 4.41
CA CYS A 170 -2.88 3.89 3.73
C CYS A 170 -3.19 4.04 2.23
N PRO A 171 -2.27 3.63 1.32
CA PRO A 171 -2.43 3.83 -0.11
C PRO A 171 -3.52 2.92 -0.72
N VAL A 172 -3.75 1.74 -0.12
CA VAL A 172 -4.73 0.75 -0.60
C VAL A 172 -6.10 0.87 0.07
N CYS A 173 -6.26 1.72 1.09
CA CYS A 173 -7.55 2.01 1.71
C CYS A 173 -8.27 3.15 0.97
N ASN A 174 -9.15 2.81 0.03
CA ASN A 174 -9.88 3.77 -0.80
C ASN A 174 -11.39 3.48 -0.97
N CYS A 175 -11.99 2.69 -0.08
CA CYS A 175 -13.42 2.42 -0.14
C CYS A 175 -14.28 3.67 0.09
N SER A 176 -15.43 3.72 -0.57
CA SER A 176 -16.48 4.73 -0.37
C SER A 176 -17.85 4.02 -0.44
N PRO A 177 -18.67 4.03 0.64
CA PRO A 177 -18.37 4.53 2.00
C PRO A 177 -17.42 3.60 2.79
N CYS A 178 -16.71 4.15 3.79
CA CYS A 178 -15.78 3.37 4.60
C CYS A 178 -16.49 2.59 5.73
N LYS A 179 -16.35 1.25 5.74
CA LYS A 179 -16.90 0.40 6.81
C LYS A 179 -16.32 0.66 8.20
N LEU A 180 -15.15 1.30 8.28
CA LEU A 180 -14.56 1.74 9.55
C LEU A 180 -15.23 3.02 10.12
N GLU A 181 -16.14 3.63 9.38
CA GLU A 181 -16.96 4.79 9.83
C GLU A 181 -18.46 4.42 9.93
N ASP A 182 -18.79 3.14 9.75
CA ASP A 182 -20.15 2.61 9.84
C ASP A 182 -20.55 2.49 11.31
N GLY A 183 -21.53 3.29 11.74
CA GLY A 183 -21.95 3.39 13.13
C GLY A 183 -22.49 2.09 13.73
N MET A 184 -22.88 1.11 12.90
CA MET A 184 -23.32 -0.21 13.36
C MET A 184 -22.15 -1.09 13.82
N TRP A 185 -21.00 -0.99 13.14
CA TRP A 185 -19.85 -1.87 13.33
C TRP A 185 -18.69 -1.19 14.06
N VAL A 186 -18.61 0.14 13.96
CA VAL A 186 -17.53 0.95 14.51
C VAL A 186 -18.09 2.27 15.05
N HIS A 187 -18.23 2.38 16.37
CA HIS A 187 -18.64 3.64 17.02
C HIS A 187 -17.65 4.78 16.67
N ARG A 188 -18.15 5.98 16.34
CA ARG A 188 -17.27 7.15 16.16
C ARG A 188 -16.63 7.48 17.52
N GLY A 189 -15.36 7.87 17.51
CA GLY A 189 -14.46 7.88 18.67
C GLY A 189 -15.13 8.20 20.01
N ASP A 190 -15.38 7.15 20.79
CA ASP A 190 -15.73 7.25 22.21
C ASP A 190 -14.44 7.27 23.04
N PHE A 191 -14.45 7.99 24.16
CA PHE A 191 -13.42 7.84 25.20
C PHE A 191 -13.63 6.46 25.88
N ALA A 192 -12.55 5.68 25.99
CA ALA A 192 -12.53 4.21 26.20
C ALA A 192 -13.00 3.35 25.00
N PRO A 193 -12.33 3.46 23.84
CA PRO A 193 -12.64 2.66 22.66
C PRO A 193 -12.18 1.20 22.80
N ASP A 194 -12.99 0.26 22.28
CA ASP A 194 -12.52 -1.10 21.96
C ASP A 194 -11.59 -1.04 20.74
N MET A 195 -10.35 -0.61 21.00
CA MET A 195 -9.33 -0.39 19.97
C MET A 195 -8.89 -1.69 19.31
N LEU A 196 -9.04 -2.82 20.00
CA LEU A 196 -8.70 -4.12 19.45
C LEU A 196 -9.55 -4.41 18.21
N THR A 197 -10.88 -4.21 18.30
CA THR A 197 -11.80 -4.46 17.18
C THR A 197 -11.47 -3.57 15.97
N PHE A 198 -11.23 -2.27 16.17
CA PHE A 198 -10.85 -1.38 15.06
C PHE A 198 -9.57 -1.85 14.34
N HIS A 199 -8.51 -2.19 15.10
CA HIS A 199 -7.25 -2.59 14.54
C HIS A 199 -7.33 -3.96 13.85
N LEU A 200 -8.09 -4.92 14.39
CA LEU A 200 -8.31 -6.22 13.79
C LEU A 200 -9.14 -6.15 12.50
N VAL A 201 -10.26 -5.41 12.51
CA VAL A 201 -11.09 -5.21 11.31
C VAL A 201 -10.28 -4.55 10.21
N ARG A 202 -9.56 -3.47 10.53
CA ARG A 202 -8.65 -2.83 9.57
C ARG A 202 -7.60 -3.81 9.08
N ALA A 203 -7.05 -4.64 9.96
CA ALA A 203 -6.00 -5.57 9.58
C ALA A 203 -6.50 -6.61 8.58
N MET A 204 -7.71 -7.13 8.78
CA MET A 204 -8.36 -8.05 7.84
C MET A 204 -8.69 -7.40 6.49
N HIS A 205 -9.17 -6.15 6.48
CA HIS A 205 -9.53 -5.46 5.23
C HIS A 205 -8.37 -5.21 4.28
N VAL A 206 -7.12 -5.23 4.77
CA VAL A 206 -5.92 -5.03 3.95
C VAL A 206 -5.00 -6.26 3.94
N ALA A 207 -5.45 -7.40 4.47
CA ALA A 207 -4.62 -8.58 4.69
C ALA A 207 -3.90 -9.05 3.42
N ASP A 208 -4.56 -8.91 2.27
CA ASP A 208 -4.09 -9.33 0.95
C ASP A 208 -3.65 -8.18 0.01
N ALA A 209 -3.80 -6.93 0.47
CA ALA A 209 -3.49 -5.73 -0.29
C ALA A 209 -2.31 -4.94 0.30
N CYS A 210 -1.95 -5.20 1.58
CA CYS A 210 -0.92 -4.44 2.27
C CYS A 210 0.46 -4.67 1.64
N VAL A 211 1.04 -3.61 1.09
CA VAL A 211 2.36 -3.64 0.42
C VAL A 211 3.55 -3.38 1.35
N GLY A 212 3.31 -3.37 2.68
CA GLY A 212 4.34 -3.17 3.70
C GLY A 212 5.00 -1.78 3.68
N CYS A 213 4.27 -0.74 3.27
CA CYS A 213 4.86 0.59 3.02
C CYS A 213 5.15 1.41 4.27
N GLY A 214 4.63 1.07 5.44
CA GLY A 214 4.88 1.81 6.69
C GLY A 214 4.05 3.09 6.89
N ALA A 215 3.43 3.68 5.87
CA ALA A 215 2.75 4.99 6.00
C ALA A 215 1.71 5.06 7.13
N CYS A 216 1.07 3.95 7.47
CA CYS A 216 0.12 3.90 8.57
C CYS A 216 0.76 4.02 9.97
N GLN A 217 2.01 3.57 10.13
CA GLN A 217 2.78 3.72 11.36
C GLN A 217 3.34 5.15 11.46
N ASP A 218 3.81 5.70 10.33
CA ASP A 218 4.42 7.03 10.25
C ASP A 218 3.37 8.12 10.55
N ALA A 219 2.10 7.86 10.20
CA ALA A 219 0.98 8.76 10.50
C ALA A 219 0.40 8.60 11.92
N CYS A 220 0.93 7.70 12.75
CA CYS A 220 0.37 7.41 14.07
C CYS A 220 0.97 8.36 15.14
N PRO A 221 0.17 9.23 15.79
CA PRO A 221 0.69 10.18 16.78
C PRO A 221 1.10 9.54 18.11
N VAL A 222 0.90 8.22 18.26
CA VAL A 222 1.21 7.44 19.48
C VAL A 222 2.10 6.23 19.18
N ASP A 223 2.78 6.27 18.03
CA ASP A 223 3.83 5.33 17.61
C ASP A 223 3.42 3.85 17.66
N ILE A 224 2.21 3.53 17.19
CA ILE A 224 1.78 2.12 17.05
C ILE A 224 2.42 1.55 15.77
N PRO A 225 3.18 0.45 15.85
CA PRO A 225 3.91 -0.11 14.70
C PRO A 225 2.98 -0.94 13.81
N LEU A 226 2.00 -0.28 13.19
CA LEU A 226 0.92 -0.93 12.44
C LEU A 226 1.38 -1.72 11.21
N MET A 227 2.56 -1.43 10.65
CA MET A 227 3.14 -2.25 9.58
C MET A 227 3.56 -3.63 10.09
N LEU A 228 4.10 -3.72 11.32
CA LEU A 228 4.48 -4.99 11.93
C LEU A 228 3.28 -5.90 12.20
N LEU A 229 2.11 -5.31 12.50
CA LEU A 229 0.85 -6.05 12.62
C LEU A 229 0.52 -6.82 11.34
N GLN A 230 0.90 -6.27 10.18
CA GLN A 230 0.63 -6.83 8.86
C GLN A 230 1.71 -7.80 8.37
N SER A 231 2.90 -7.81 8.98
CA SER A 231 4.00 -8.65 8.51
C SER A 231 3.69 -10.16 8.58
N PRO A 232 3.03 -10.70 9.64
CA PRO A 232 2.63 -12.10 9.67
C PRO A 232 1.63 -12.49 8.58
N MET A 233 0.67 -11.61 8.26
CA MET A 233 -0.30 -11.86 7.18
C MET A 233 0.40 -11.93 5.82
N GLN A 234 1.30 -10.99 5.54
CA GLN A 234 2.13 -11.02 4.32
C GLN A 234 2.98 -12.30 4.24
N ALA A 235 3.60 -12.72 5.35
CA ALA A 235 4.39 -13.95 5.39
C ALA A 235 3.52 -15.21 5.17
N ALA A 236 2.30 -15.23 5.71
CA ALA A 236 1.36 -16.34 5.51
C ALA A 236 0.89 -16.43 4.04
N LEU A 237 0.62 -15.29 3.39
CA LEU A 237 0.24 -15.26 1.97
C LEU A 237 1.39 -15.72 1.06
N ASP A 238 2.61 -15.28 1.33
CA ASP A 238 3.79 -15.72 0.59
C ASP A 238 4.02 -17.24 0.78
N HIS A 239 3.97 -17.73 2.02
CA HIS A 239 4.20 -19.15 2.30
C HIS A 239 3.10 -20.06 1.73
N SER A 240 1.82 -19.72 1.94
CA SER A 240 0.70 -20.60 1.60
C SER A 240 0.22 -20.46 0.16
N TYR A 241 0.43 -19.29 -0.47
CA TYR A 241 -0.09 -18.97 -1.80
C TYR A 241 0.99 -18.44 -2.77
N GLN A 242 2.24 -18.28 -2.35
CA GLN A 242 3.30 -17.64 -3.16
C GLN A 242 2.86 -16.27 -3.70
N TYR A 243 2.13 -15.55 -2.85
CA TYR A 243 1.49 -14.30 -3.20
C TYR A 243 2.12 -13.15 -2.41
N GLU A 244 2.66 -12.18 -3.15
CA GLU A 244 3.13 -10.92 -2.58
C GLU A 244 2.35 -9.76 -3.19
N ALA A 245 1.68 -8.99 -2.32
CA ALA A 245 0.82 -7.88 -2.71
C ALA A 245 1.56 -6.87 -3.62
N GLY A 246 0.97 -6.62 -4.79
CA GLY A 246 1.39 -5.63 -5.77
C GLY A 246 2.52 -6.05 -6.69
N THR A 247 2.95 -7.32 -6.63
CA THR A 247 4.04 -7.83 -7.49
C THR A 247 3.57 -8.51 -8.77
N GLN A 248 2.31 -8.98 -8.81
CA GLN A 248 1.73 -9.77 -9.90
C GLN A 248 0.42 -9.09 -10.35
N PRO A 249 0.45 -8.24 -11.41
CA PRO A 249 -0.71 -7.47 -11.84
C PRO A 249 -1.89 -8.33 -12.31
N GLU A 250 -1.60 -9.38 -13.07
CA GLU A 250 -2.62 -10.25 -13.67
C GLU A 250 -3.19 -11.28 -12.70
N ARG A 251 -2.55 -11.46 -11.53
CA ARG A 251 -2.98 -12.44 -10.54
C ARG A 251 -3.88 -11.78 -9.50
N GLN A 252 -5.12 -12.24 -9.37
CA GLN A 252 -5.99 -11.85 -8.27
C GLN A 252 -5.40 -12.24 -6.92
N SER A 253 -5.82 -11.56 -5.85
CA SER A 253 -5.36 -11.93 -4.51
C SER A 253 -6.10 -13.17 -4.00
N PRO A 254 -5.50 -13.95 -3.08
CA PRO A 254 -6.15 -15.12 -2.46
C PRO A 254 -7.46 -14.84 -1.70
N LEU A 255 -7.80 -13.57 -1.44
CA LEU A 255 -9.06 -13.18 -0.83
C LEU A 255 -10.05 -12.55 -1.83
N LEU A 256 -9.60 -12.23 -3.05
CA LEU A 256 -10.46 -11.81 -4.16
C LEU A 256 -10.77 -12.97 -5.12
N SER A 257 -9.92 -14.00 -5.18
CA SER A 257 -10.14 -15.24 -5.92
C SER A 257 -11.12 -16.16 -5.19
N SER A 258 -11.74 -17.07 -5.96
CA SER A 258 -12.58 -18.12 -5.37
C SER A 258 -11.71 -19.09 -4.56
N TYR A 259 -12.16 -19.47 -3.38
CA TYR A 259 -11.52 -20.52 -2.57
C TYR A 259 -11.39 -21.87 -3.31
N ILE A 260 -12.20 -22.07 -4.35
CA ILE A 260 -12.16 -23.25 -5.22
C ILE A 260 -10.95 -23.18 -6.17
N GLU A 261 -10.63 -21.99 -6.67
CA GLU A 261 -9.55 -21.77 -7.64
C GLU A 261 -8.19 -21.60 -6.96
N GLU A 262 -8.17 -21.07 -5.73
CA GLU A 262 -6.96 -20.92 -4.92
C GLU A 262 -7.12 -21.55 -3.53
N PRO A 263 -7.17 -22.90 -3.42
CA PRO A 263 -7.03 -23.54 -2.12
C PRO A 263 -5.65 -23.24 -1.53
N SER A 264 -5.57 -23.06 -0.21
CA SER A 264 -4.27 -23.03 0.47
C SER A 264 -3.51 -24.31 0.16
N ARG A 265 -2.21 -24.18 -0.12
CA ARG A 265 -1.37 -25.30 -0.54
C ARG A 265 -1.53 -26.52 0.37
N GLY A 266 -2.01 -27.64 -0.20
CA GLY A 266 -2.15 -28.92 0.51
C GLY A 266 -3.46 -29.11 1.28
N ILE A 267 -4.44 -28.20 1.17
CA ILE A 267 -5.79 -28.43 1.68
C ILE A 267 -6.68 -28.92 0.53
N SER A 268 -7.17 -30.15 0.64
CA SER A 268 -8.24 -30.67 -0.23
C SER A 268 -9.54 -29.93 0.07
N ILE A 269 -10.14 -29.35 -0.95
CA ILE A 269 -11.47 -28.73 -0.84
C ILE A 269 -12.49 -29.88 -0.67
N PRO A 270 -13.31 -29.88 0.39
CA PRO A 270 -14.36 -30.90 0.53
C PRO A 270 -15.38 -30.78 -0.61
N ASP A 271 -15.76 -31.90 -1.22
CA ASP A 271 -16.64 -31.96 -2.41
C ASP A 271 -17.97 -31.18 -2.25
N TRP A 272 -18.47 -31.01 -1.02
CA TRP A 272 -19.70 -30.27 -0.73
C TRP A 272 -19.58 -28.75 -0.78
N THR A 273 -18.36 -28.21 -0.86
CA THR A 273 -18.13 -26.75 -0.96
C THR A 273 -18.17 -26.22 -2.40
N ASP A 274 -18.10 -27.11 -3.39
CA ASP A 274 -18.35 -26.77 -4.79
C ASP A 274 -19.85 -26.80 -5.09
N SER A 275 -20.52 -25.69 -4.80
CA SER A 275 -21.93 -25.51 -5.13
C SER A 275 -22.19 -25.25 -6.63
N LEU A 276 -21.13 -25.12 -7.45
CA LEU A 276 -21.21 -24.79 -8.88
C LEU A 276 -21.15 -26.04 -9.77
N GLU A 277 -20.44 -27.10 -9.37
CA GLU A 277 -20.36 -28.34 -10.17
C GLU A 277 -21.61 -29.22 -10.13
N ALA A 278 -22.59 -28.95 -9.25
CA ALA A 278 -23.69 -29.89 -9.00
C ALA A 278 -25.11 -29.40 -9.34
N ARG A 279 -25.34 -28.44 -10.27
CA ARG A 279 -26.72 -28.06 -10.70
C ARG A 279 -26.95 -27.63 -12.16
N HIS A 280 -26.16 -28.12 -13.12
CA HIS A 280 -26.58 -28.04 -14.54
C HIS A 280 -26.49 -29.41 -15.23
N GLY A 281 -27.28 -30.35 -14.72
CA GLY A 281 -27.72 -31.52 -15.48
C GLY A 281 -29.10 -31.23 -16.09
N THR A 282 -29.12 -30.99 -17.39
CA THR A 282 -30.23 -31.36 -18.28
C THR A 282 -30.43 -32.87 -18.29
#